data_AF-A0A5J2B9W2-F1
#
_entry.id   AF-A0A5J2B9W2-F1
#
_cell.length_a   1.000
_cell.length_b   1.000
_cell.length_c   1.000
_cell.angle_alpha   90.00
_cell.angle_beta   90.00
_cell.angle_gamma   90.00
#
_symmetry.space_group_name_H-M   'P 1'
#
loop_
_entity.id
_entity.type
_entity.pdbx_description
1 polymer ?
#
loop_
_entity_poly.entity_id
_entity_poly.type
_entity_poly.pdbx_seq_one_letter_code
_entity_poly.pdbx_strand_id
1 'polypeptide(L)'
;MNKAVIAIHGGAGAIARAQMSHEQELRYIQALSEIVESGQKMLEAGDSALDVVTEAVRLLEACPLFNAGIGAVYTRDGTHELDACVMDGNTLKAGAVAGVSHVRHPVLAARLVMERSPHVLMVGEGVENFAFSQGMARVSPDIFST
;
A
#
# COMPACT_ATOMS: atom_id res chain seq x y z
N MET A 1 -11.17 21.19 20.32
CA MET A 1 -10.19 20.97 19.24
C MET A 1 -10.25 19.51 18.86
N ASN A 2 -10.67 19.17 17.64
CA ASN A 2 -10.55 17.80 17.16
C ASN A 2 -9.07 17.50 16.96
N LYS A 3 -8.58 16.39 17.51
CA LYS A 3 -7.21 15.93 17.32
C LYS A 3 -7.19 15.00 16.11
N ALA A 4 -6.42 15.36 15.10
CA ALA A 4 -6.10 14.45 14.00
C ALA A 4 -5.30 13.25 14.53
N VAL A 5 -5.52 12.07 13.97
CA VAL A 5 -4.87 10.83 14.40
C VAL A 5 -4.72 9.88 13.22
N ILE A 6 -3.63 9.11 13.22
CA ILE A 6 -3.34 8.05 12.26
C ILE A 6 -3.04 6.76 13.01
N ALA A 7 -3.47 5.64 12.44
CA ALA A 7 -3.04 4.30 12.80
C ALA A 7 -2.63 3.55 11.53
N ILE A 8 -1.65 2.66 11.66
CA ILE A 8 -1.17 1.80 10.57
C ILE A 8 -1.02 0.36 11.07
N HIS A 9 -0.97 -0.62 10.17
CA HIS A 9 -0.63 -2.00 10.50
C HIS A 9 0.28 -2.62 9.44
N GLY A 10 1.11 -3.58 9.85
CA GLY A 10 1.98 -4.38 8.95
C GLY A 10 1.46 -5.79 8.67
N GLY A 11 0.26 -6.14 9.16
CA GLY A 11 -0.32 -7.48 9.05
C GLY A 11 -0.42 -8.19 10.41
N ALA A 12 -1.33 -9.17 10.51
CA ALA A 12 -1.54 -9.99 11.70
C ALA A 12 -1.38 -11.48 11.37
N GLY A 13 -1.07 -12.31 12.36
CA GLY A 13 -1.01 -13.78 12.24
C GLY A 13 0.36 -14.37 11.92
N ALA A 14 1.19 -13.72 11.10
CA ALA A 14 2.53 -14.21 10.74
C ALA A 14 3.63 -13.96 11.80
N ILE A 15 3.24 -13.80 13.07
CA ILE A 15 4.14 -13.31 14.14
C ILE A 15 4.15 -14.34 15.29
N ALA A 16 5.24 -15.08 15.41
CA ALA A 16 5.48 -15.98 16.54
C ALA A 16 6.73 -15.51 17.30
N ARG A 17 6.56 -15.06 18.56
CA ARG A 17 7.67 -14.53 19.38
C ARG A 17 8.87 -15.49 19.48
N ALA A 18 8.60 -16.80 19.54
CA ALA A 18 9.64 -17.83 19.60
C ALA A 18 10.47 -17.95 18.32
N GLN A 19 9.99 -17.41 17.20
CA GLN A 19 10.64 -17.46 15.88
C GLN A 19 11.26 -16.11 15.49
N MET A 20 11.18 -15.10 16.36
CA MET A 20 11.73 -13.76 16.10
C MET A 20 12.96 -13.49 16.96
N SER A 21 14.02 -13.02 16.32
CA SER A 21 15.14 -12.40 17.02
C SER A 21 14.78 -10.97 17.44
N HIS A 22 15.44 -10.48 18.49
CA HIS A 22 15.28 -9.09 18.94
C HIS A 22 15.63 -8.08 17.84
N GLU A 23 16.63 -8.39 16.99
CA GLU A 23 17.00 -7.53 15.87
C GLU A 23 15.90 -7.43 14.82
N GLN A 24 15.25 -8.55 14.47
CA GLN A 24 14.09 -8.54 13.57
C GLN A 24 12.96 -7.67 14.13
N GLU A 25 12.66 -7.80 15.43
CA GLU A 25 11.65 -6.98 16.10
C GLU A 25 11.96 -5.48 16.03
N LEU A 26 13.21 -5.10 16.29
CA LEU A 26 13.64 -3.70 16.22
C LEU A 26 13.51 -3.14 14.79
N ARG A 27 13.80 -3.94 13.76
CA ARG A 27 13.59 -3.54 12.37
C ARG A 27 12.12 -3.25 12.05
N TYR A 28 11.20 -4.11 12.52
CA TYR A 28 9.76 -3.86 12.38
C TYR A 28 9.29 -2.63 13.15
N ILE A 29 9.74 -2.47 14.40
CA ILE A 29 9.41 -1.29 15.22
C ILE A 29 9.89 -0.02 14.54
N GLN A 30 11.14 0.00 14.07
CA GLN A 30 11.71 1.17 13.39
C GLN A 30 10.92 1.53 12.13
N ALA A 31 10.64 0.55 11.27
CA ALA A 31 9.88 0.81 10.04
C ALA A 31 8.46 1.34 10.34
N LEU A 32 7.76 0.75 11.32
CA LEU A 32 6.42 1.22 11.72
C LEU A 32 6.48 2.64 12.31
N SER A 33 7.46 2.93 13.15
CA SER A 33 7.68 4.26 13.73
C SER A 33 7.94 5.31 12.64
N GLU A 34 8.85 5.05 11.71
CA GLU A 34 9.17 5.99 10.63
C GLU A 34 7.94 6.30 9.75
N ILE A 35 7.14 5.28 9.41
CA ILE A 35 5.95 5.44 8.57
C ILE A 35 4.85 6.22 9.31
N VAL A 36 4.55 5.85 10.56
CA VAL A 36 3.49 6.52 11.34
C VAL A 36 3.87 7.96 11.65
N GLU A 37 5.15 8.24 11.96
CA GLU A 37 5.65 9.60 12.17
C GLU A 37 5.55 10.46 10.91
N SER A 38 5.81 9.88 9.72
CA SER A 38 5.59 10.60 8.45
C SER A 38 4.12 11.00 8.29
N GLY A 39 3.19 10.08 8.57
CA GLY A 39 1.76 10.38 8.49
C GLY A 39 1.30 11.40 9.55
N GLN A 40 1.88 11.37 10.75
CA GLN A 40 1.63 12.38 11.79
C GLN A 40 2.08 13.78 11.33
N LYS A 41 3.29 13.90 10.76
CA LYS A 41 3.80 15.18 10.24
C LYS A 41 2.92 15.73 9.11
N MET A 42 2.41 14.88 8.23
CA MET A 42 1.47 15.28 7.18
C MET A 42 0.15 15.81 7.77
N LEU A 43 -0.42 15.11 8.77
CA LEU A 43 -1.62 15.59 9.47
C LEU A 43 -1.38 16.93 10.19
N GLU A 44 -0.22 17.12 10.81
CA GLU A 44 0.18 18.38 11.44
C GLU A 44 0.34 19.53 10.43
N ALA A 45 0.80 19.21 9.21
CA ALA A 45 0.90 20.15 8.09
C ALA A 45 -0.46 20.49 7.47
N GLY A 46 -1.54 19.78 7.85
CA GLY A 46 -2.88 20.00 7.32
C GLY A 46 -3.20 19.22 6.05
N ASP A 47 -2.41 18.20 5.71
CA ASP A 47 -2.70 17.30 4.60
C ASP A 47 -4.02 16.55 4.82
N SER A 48 -4.67 16.17 3.72
CA SER A 48 -5.94 15.45 3.79
C SER A 48 -5.74 14.04 4.36
N ALA A 49 -6.74 13.53 5.11
CA ALA A 49 -6.69 12.16 5.62
C ALA A 49 -6.49 11.14 4.48
N LEU A 50 -7.04 11.43 3.31
CA LEU A 50 -6.93 10.60 2.11
C LEU A 50 -5.49 10.54 1.57
N ASP A 51 -4.79 11.67 1.53
CA ASP A 51 -3.39 11.71 1.10
C ASP A 51 -2.47 11.05 2.14
N VAL A 52 -2.73 11.29 3.42
CA VAL A 52 -2.00 10.69 4.54
C VAL A 52 -2.05 9.16 4.50
N VAL A 53 -3.24 8.55 4.35
CA VAL A 53 -3.34 7.09 4.29
C VAL A 53 -2.76 6.52 3.00
N THR A 54 -2.87 7.26 1.88
CA THR A 54 -2.27 6.86 0.60
C THR A 54 -0.74 6.78 0.73
N GLU A 55 -0.12 7.79 1.34
CA GLU A 55 1.34 7.82 1.53
C GLU A 55 1.81 6.78 2.53
N ALA A 56 1.11 6.62 3.66
CA ALA A 56 1.47 5.61 4.66
C ALA A 56 1.46 4.19 4.06
N VAL A 57 0.45 3.85 3.25
CA VAL A 57 0.39 2.56 2.55
C VAL A 57 1.46 2.47 1.47
N ARG A 58 1.73 3.53 0.70
CA ARG A 58 2.81 3.54 -0.30
C ARG A 58 4.18 3.27 0.33
N LEU A 59 4.43 3.79 1.54
CA LEU A 59 5.64 3.52 2.31
C LEU A 59 5.69 2.08 2.84
N LEU A 60 4.56 1.55 3.32
CA LEU A 60 4.45 0.13 3.70
C LEU A 60 4.75 -0.78 2.49
N GLU A 61 4.20 -0.48 1.31
CA GLU A 61 4.46 -1.19 0.05
C GLU A 61 5.92 -1.10 -0.42
N ALA A 62 6.62 -0.02 -0.08
CA ALA A 62 8.03 0.15 -0.42
C ALA A 62 8.97 -0.61 0.53
N CYS A 63 8.46 -1.05 1.69
CA CYS A 63 9.25 -1.67 2.74
C CYS A 63 9.19 -3.20 2.63
N PRO A 64 10.31 -3.88 2.34
CA PRO A 64 10.35 -5.34 2.11
C PRO A 64 10.01 -6.18 3.35
N LEU A 65 9.77 -5.56 4.50
CA LEU A 65 9.36 -6.24 5.74
C LEU A 65 7.88 -6.61 5.74
N PHE A 66 7.05 -5.97 4.91
CA PHE A 66 5.61 -6.13 4.92
C PHE A 66 5.11 -6.81 3.65
N ASN A 67 4.04 -7.60 3.80
CA ASN A 67 3.40 -8.29 2.69
C ASN A 67 2.48 -7.34 1.90
N ALA A 68 3.06 -6.39 1.19
CA ALA A 68 2.40 -5.49 0.25
C ALA A 68 3.46 -4.88 -0.66
N GLY A 69 3.22 -4.79 -1.98
CA GLY A 69 4.23 -4.27 -2.90
C GLY A 69 5.53 -5.08 -2.84
N ILE A 70 6.65 -4.44 -2.53
CA ILE A 70 7.94 -5.12 -2.34
C ILE A 70 7.88 -5.94 -1.05
N GLY A 71 8.22 -7.23 -1.12
CA GLY A 71 8.05 -8.17 -0.01
C GLY A 71 6.69 -8.90 -0.04
N ALA A 72 5.94 -8.76 -1.14
CA ALA A 72 4.72 -9.53 -1.34
C ALA A 72 5.00 -11.04 -1.36
N VAL A 73 4.09 -11.80 -0.75
CA VAL A 73 4.13 -13.27 -0.78
C VAL A 73 3.93 -13.80 -2.20
N TYR A 74 4.36 -15.05 -2.40
CA TYR A 74 4.17 -15.76 -3.65
C TYR A 74 2.82 -16.46 -3.70
N THR A 75 2.24 -16.51 -4.90
CA THR A 75 1.18 -17.46 -5.24
C THR A 75 1.72 -18.89 -5.26
N ARG A 76 0.83 -19.88 -5.41
CA ARG A 76 1.23 -21.29 -5.63
C ARG A 76 2.17 -21.46 -6.81
N ASP A 77 2.02 -20.63 -7.84
CA ASP A 77 2.76 -20.75 -9.09
C ASP A 77 4.05 -19.92 -9.08
N GLY A 78 4.43 -19.36 -7.91
CA GLY A 78 5.66 -18.60 -7.73
C GLY A 78 5.61 -17.19 -8.31
N THR A 79 4.42 -16.62 -8.49
CA THR A 79 4.20 -15.26 -9.01
C THR A 79 3.74 -14.31 -7.90
N HIS A 80 3.63 -13.01 -8.21
CA HIS A 80 3.04 -12.00 -7.34
C HIS A 80 1.76 -11.43 -7.95
N GLU A 81 0.68 -11.45 -7.19
CA GLU A 81 -0.62 -10.86 -7.53
C GLU A 81 -1.01 -9.93 -6.38
N LEU A 82 -1.10 -8.63 -6.67
CA LEU A 82 -1.25 -7.59 -5.66
C LEU A 82 -2.65 -6.96 -5.72
N ASP A 83 -3.15 -6.63 -4.53
CA ASP A 83 -4.45 -5.99 -4.34
C ASP A 83 -4.29 -4.73 -3.48
N ALA A 84 -5.11 -3.70 -3.73
CA ALA A 84 -5.19 -2.54 -2.85
C ALA A 84 -6.52 -1.80 -2.99
N CYS A 85 -6.88 -1.05 -1.95
CA CYS A 85 -8.08 -0.22 -1.91
C CYS A 85 -7.81 1.08 -1.15
N VAL A 86 -8.49 2.15 -1.54
CA VAL A 86 -8.54 3.43 -0.84
C VAL A 86 -9.96 3.99 -0.90
N MET A 87 -10.41 4.63 0.19
CA MET A 87 -11.74 5.21 0.29
C MET A 87 -11.69 6.55 1.03
N ASP A 88 -12.38 7.54 0.49
CA ASP A 88 -12.57 8.83 1.12
C ASP A 88 -13.88 8.85 1.92
N GLY A 89 -13.78 8.98 3.24
CA GLY A 89 -14.94 9.05 4.14
C GLY A 89 -15.78 10.32 3.98
N ASN A 90 -15.25 11.38 3.39
CA ASN A 90 -15.99 12.62 3.17
C ASN A 90 -16.94 12.54 1.95
N THR A 91 -16.46 11.95 0.85
CA THR A 91 -17.21 11.86 -0.41
C THR A 91 -17.82 10.48 -0.68
N LEU A 92 -17.43 9.47 0.09
CA LEU A 92 -17.73 8.05 -0.12
C LEU A 92 -17.17 7.50 -1.45
N LYS A 93 -16.31 8.25 -2.15
CA LYS A 93 -15.59 7.73 -3.31
C LYS A 93 -14.60 6.67 -2.86
N ALA A 94 -14.45 5.64 -3.68
CA ALA A 94 -13.50 4.56 -3.46
C ALA A 94 -12.83 4.16 -4.77
N GLY A 95 -11.65 3.58 -4.66
CA GLY A 95 -10.92 2.97 -5.77
C GLY A 95 -10.16 1.75 -5.29
N ALA A 96 -10.11 0.73 -6.12
CA ALA A 96 -9.49 -0.54 -5.80
C ALA A 96 -8.92 -1.21 -7.05
N VAL A 97 -7.86 -1.98 -6.82
CA VAL A 97 -7.22 -2.85 -7.82
C VAL A 97 -7.08 -4.25 -7.25
N ALA A 98 -7.17 -5.27 -8.10
CA ALA A 98 -6.88 -6.64 -7.71
C ALA A 98 -6.17 -7.43 -8.81
N GLY A 99 -5.30 -8.35 -8.41
CA GLY A 99 -4.55 -9.22 -9.32
C GLY A 99 -3.61 -8.47 -10.26
N VAL A 100 -2.96 -7.40 -9.79
CA VAL A 100 -1.95 -6.68 -10.59
C VAL A 100 -0.55 -7.19 -10.28
N SER A 101 0.31 -7.23 -11.30
CA SER A 101 1.69 -7.74 -11.19
C SER A 101 2.72 -6.77 -11.76
N HIS A 102 2.30 -5.75 -12.50
CA HIS A 102 3.18 -4.84 -13.23
C HIS A 102 3.12 -3.38 -12.75
N VAL A 103 2.52 -3.14 -11.59
CA VAL A 103 2.43 -1.83 -10.94
C VAL A 103 3.13 -1.84 -9.61
N ARG A 104 4.15 -0.97 -9.44
CA ARG A 104 4.99 -0.92 -8.24
C ARG A 104 4.20 -0.62 -6.95
N HIS A 105 3.22 0.25 -7.04
CA HIS A 105 2.44 0.74 -5.90
C HIS A 105 0.94 0.56 -6.14
N PRO A 106 0.37 -0.61 -5.78
CA PRO A 106 -1.06 -0.89 -5.92
C PRO A 106 -1.98 0.18 -5.31
N VAL A 107 -1.63 0.79 -4.16
CA VAL A 107 -2.46 1.85 -3.55
C VAL A 107 -2.55 3.09 -4.42
N LEU A 108 -1.50 3.44 -5.17
CA LEU A 108 -1.54 4.56 -6.10
C LEU A 108 -2.40 4.25 -7.32
N ALA A 109 -2.39 3.01 -7.80
CA ALA A 109 -3.32 2.57 -8.85
C ALA A 109 -4.77 2.58 -8.36
N ALA A 110 -5.03 2.15 -7.12
CA ALA A 110 -6.35 2.23 -6.50
C ALA A 110 -6.84 3.68 -6.40
N ARG A 111 -5.97 4.60 -5.96
CA ARG A 111 -6.25 6.05 -5.93
C ARG A 111 -6.55 6.60 -7.33
N LEU A 112 -5.80 6.15 -8.34
CA LEU A 112 -6.02 6.53 -9.73
C LEU A 112 -7.37 6.04 -10.27
N VAL A 113 -7.80 4.82 -9.95
CA VAL A 113 -9.14 4.32 -10.27
C VAL A 113 -10.21 5.24 -9.67
N MET A 114 -10.07 5.63 -8.40
CA MET A 114 -11.01 6.54 -7.72
C MET A 114 -11.07 7.94 -8.36
N GLU A 115 -9.94 8.48 -8.79
CA GLU A 115 -9.83 9.89 -9.22
C GLU A 115 -9.98 10.10 -10.72
N ARG A 116 -9.59 9.11 -11.53
CA ARG A 116 -9.45 9.23 -12.99
C ARG A 116 -10.31 8.24 -13.77
N SER A 117 -11.24 7.55 -13.10
CA SER A 117 -12.21 6.66 -13.76
C SER A 117 -13.62 6.86 -13.18
N PRO A 118 -14.67 6.40 -13.89
CA PRO A 118 -16.02 6.32 -13.34
C PRO A 118 -16.28 5.04 -12.53
N HIS A 119 -15.25 4.23 -12.28
CA HIS A 119 -15.36 2.91 -11.66
C HIS A 119 -14.79 2.90 -10.23
N VAL A 120 -15.14 1.87 -9.45
CA VAL A 120 -14.61 1.66 -8.10
C VAL A 120 -13.56 0.56 -8.06
N LEU A 121 -13.77 -0.56 -8.76
CA LEU A 121 -12.84 -1.69 -8.78
C LEU A 121 -12.50 -2.05 -10.22
N MET A 122 -11.21 -2.25 -10.49
CA MET A 122 -10.70 -2.81 -11.74
C MET A 122 -9.68 -3.90 -11.44
N VAL A 123 -9.57 -4.91 -12.31
CA VAL A 123 -8.78 -6.13 -12.02
C VAL A 123 -7.88 -6.53 -13.19
N GLY A 124 -6.75 -7.17 -12.88
CA GLY A 124 -5.82 -7.75 -13.85
C GLY A 124 -5.24 -6.75 -14.85
N GLU A 125 -4.93 -7.23 -16.07
CA GLU A 125 -4.31 -6.42 -17.13
C GLU A 125 -5.10 -5.15 -17.49
N GLY A 126 -6.43 -5.16 -17.33
CA GLY A 126 -7.28 -4.01 -17.63
C GLY A 126 -6.94 -2.79 -16.79
N VAL A 127 -6.69 -2.98 -15.48
CA VAL A 127 -6.31 -1.88 -14.59
C VAL A 127 -4.85 -1.47 -14.77
N GLU A 128 -3.97 -2.40 -15.12
CA GLU A 128 -2.58 -2.09 -15.43
C GLU A 128 -2.48 -1.19 -16.67
N ASN A 129 -3.17 -1.56 -17.75
CA ASN A 129 -3.22 -0.75 -18.97
C ASN A 129 -3.82 0.64 -18.70
N PHE A 130 -4.87 0.72 -17.88
CA PHE A 130 -5.40 2.00 -17.42
C PHE A 130 -4.35 2.80 -16.66
N ALA A 131 -3.66 2.20 -15.67
CA ALA A 131 -2.61 2.85 -14.91
C ALA A 131 -1.47 3.38 -15.80
N PHE A 132 -1.02 2.59 -16.77
CA PHE A 132 0.01 3.01 -17.73
C PHE A 132 -0.47 4.15 -18.62
N SER A 133 -1.74 4.14 -19.06
CA SER A 133 -2.32 5.26 -19.82
C SER A 133 -2.35 6.58 -19.04
N GLN A 134 -2.34 6.51 -17.71
CA GLN A 134 -2.29 7.66 -16.82
C GLN A 134 -0.84 8.02 -16.38
N GLY A 135 0.16 7.36 -16.95
CA GLY A 135 1.58 7.67 -16.73
C GLY A 135 2.27 6.86 -15.63
N MET A 136 1.64 5.84 -15.05
CA MET A 136 2.35 4.92 -14.16
C MET A 136 3.36 4.08 -14.94
N ALA A 137 4.53 3.82 -14.37
CA ALA A 137 5.54 2.98 -15.00
C ALA A 137 5.18 1.49 -14.90
N ARG A 138 5.38 0.76 -16.00
CA ARG A 138 5.34 -0.71 -15.99
C ARG A 138 6.62 -1.26 -15.37
N VAL A 139 6.49 -2.20 -14.43
CA VAL A 139 7.63 -2.88 -13.78
C VAL A 139 7.60 -4.39 -14.01
N SER A 140 8.75 -5.06 -13.86
CA SER A 140 8.80 -6.52 -13.76
C SER A 140 8.25 -6.94 -12.39
N PRO A 141 7.47 -8.04 -12.29
CA PRO A 141 7.04 -8.59 -10.99
C PRO A 141 8.22 -9.01 -10.10
N ASP A 142 9.40 -9.27 -10.68
CA ASP A 142 10.61 -9.69 -9.93
C ASP A 142 11.06 -8.66 -8.88
N ILE A 143 10.64 -7.40 -9.00
CA ILE A 143 11.00 -6.36 -8.01
C ILE A 143 10.34 -6.61 -6.64
N PHE A 144 9.31 -7.46 -6.58
CA PHE A 144 8.58 -7.76 -5.35
C PHE A 144 9.17 -8.93 -4.57
N SER A 145 10.01 -9.73 -5.22
CA SER A 145 10.63 -10.93 -4.68
C SER A 145 11.67 -10.61 -3.61
N THR A 146 11.59 -11.30 -2.46
CA THR A 146 12.52 -11.23 -1.33
C THR A 146 12.85 -12.61 -0.78
#